data_AF-A0A352WAG8-F1
#
_entry.id   AF-A0A352WAG8-F1
#
_cell.length_a   1.000
_cell.length_b   1.000
_cell.length_c   1.000
_cell.angle_alpha   90.00
_cell.angle_beta   90.00
_cell.angle_gamma   90.00
#
_symmetry.space_group_name_H-M   'P 1'
#
loop_
_entity.id
_entity.type
_entity.pdbx_description
1 polymer ?
#
loop_
_entity_poly.entity_id
_entity_poly.type
_entity_poly.pdbx_seq_one_letter_code
_entity_poly.pdbx_strand_id
1 'polypeptide(L)' 'MKKRTKILLFTPVAIMEMIEAIDLLSMNKAPLFMQFKAISSGCLIYEADSDMTSDFLENILQRYHNRGYRYRVFFQDWD' A
#
# COMPACT_ATOMS: atom_id res chain seq x y z
N MET A 1 -22.41 -32.40 -10.99
CA MET A 1 -22.56 -31.03 -11.54
C MET A 1 -21.17 -30.38 -11.65
N LYS A 2 -20.63 -30.17 -12.86
CA LYS A 2 -19.32 -29.52 -13.08
C LYS A 2 -19.47 -28.00 -12.86
N LYS A 3 -18.79 -27.44 -11.85
CA LYS A 3 -18.68 -25.99 -11.67
C LYS A 3 -17.87 -25.42 -12.83
N ARG A 4 -18.49 -24.56 -13.65
CA ARG A 4 -17.78 -23.82 -14.71
C ARG A 4 -16.99 -22.70 -14.04
N THR A 5 -15.69 -22.91 -13.87
CA THR A 5 -14.76 -21.82 -13.55
C THR A 5 -14.73 -20.88 -14.75
N LYS A 6 -15.30 -19.68 -14.61
CA LYS A 6 -15.21 -18.63 -15.62
C LYS A 6 -13.80 -18.04 -15.54
N ILE A 7 -12.93 -18.43 -16.47
CA ILE A 7 -11.64 -17.76 -16.66
C ILE A 7 -11.95 -16.51 -17.47
N LEU A 8 -11.71 -15.35 -16.88
CA LEU A 8 -11.86 -14.06 -17.54
C LEU A 8 -10.62 -13.85 -18.42
N LEU A 9 -10.78 -14.02 -19.73
CA LEU A 9 -9.70 -13.77 -20.69
C LEU A 9 -9.76 -12.30 -21.10
N PHE A 10 -8.78 -11.51 -20.65
CA PHE A 10 -8.61 -10.14 -21.11
C PHE A 10 -7.81 -10.11 -22.42
N THR A 11 -8.15 -9.19 -23.31
CA THR A 11 -7.33 -8.91 -24.49
C THR A 11 -6.06 -8.18 -24.06
N PRO A 12 -4.94 -8.32 -24.81
CA PRO A 12 -3.68 -7.64 -24.47
C PRO A 12 -3.82 -6.13 -24.30
N VAL A 13 -4.70 -5.49 -25.09
CA VAL A 13 -4.99 -4.04 -25.01
C VAL A 13 -5.64 -3.66 -23.68
N ALA A 14 -6.62 -4.44 -23.22
CA ALA A 14 -7.30 -4.16 -21.95
C ALA A 14 -6.36 -4.34 -20.74
N ILE A 15 -5.42 -5.28 -20.81
CA ILE A 15 -4.38 -5.45 -19.77
C ILE A 15 -3.46 -4.22 -19.74
N MET A 16 -3.08 -3.70 -20.91
CA MET A 16 -2.23 -2.52 -21.03
C MET A 16 -2.87 -1.30 -20.37
N GLU A 17 -4.14 -1.02 -20.67
CA GLU A 17 -4.91 0.07 -20.06
C GLU A 17 -5.04 -0.08 -18.53
N MET A 18 -5.23 -1.31 -18.04
CA MET A 18 -5.27 -1.56 -16.60
C MET A 18 -3.91 -1.32 -15.93
N ILE A 19 -2.80 -1.65 -16.59
CA ILE A 19 -1.46 -1.43 -16.03
C ILE A 19 -1.14 0.06 -15.99
N GLU A 20 -1.52 0.83 -17.02
CA GLU A 20 -1.34 2.29 -17.04
C GLU A 20 -2.11 3.00 -15.91
N ALA A 21 -3.20 2.41 -15.44
CA ALA A 21 -3.99 2.94 -14.33
C ALA A 21 -3.44 2.58 -12.93
N ILE A 22 -2.32 1.84 -12.84
CA ILE A 22 -1.75 1.42 -11.55
C ILE A 22 -0.56 2.31 -11.18
N ASP A 23 -0.74 3.08 -10.10
CA ASP A 23 0.35 3.75 -9.43
C ASP A 23 1.08 2.80 -8.47
N LEU A 24 2.40 2.71 -8.59
CA LEU A 24 3.25 1.89 -7.72
C LEU A 24 4.07 2.78 -6.77
N LEU A 25 3.99 2.49 -5.48
CA LEU A 25 4.79 3.13 -4.45
C LEU A 25 5.73 2.13 -3.80
N SER A 26 7.04 2.40 -3.84
CA SER A 26 8.02 1.61 -3.09
C SER A 26 8.02 1.99 -1.61
N MET A 27 7.50 1.12 -0.77
CA MET A 27 7.41 1.33 0.68
C MET A 27 8.78 1.53 1.36
N ASN A 28 9.86 0.97 0.80
CA ASN A 28 11.22 1.16 1.32
C ASN A 28 11.77 2.58 1.13
N LYS A 29 11.30 3.30 0.11
CA LYS A 29 11.78 4.65 -0.26
C LYS A 29 10.75 5.75 -0.02
N ALA A 30 9.49 5.37 0.18
CA ALA A 30 8.40 6.32 0.38
C ALA A 30 8.62 7.18 1.63
N PRO A 31 8.16 8.45 1.65
CA PRO A 31 8.10 9.22 2.88
C PRO A 31 7.27 8.50 3.96
N LEU A 32 7.69 8.63 5.23
CA LEU A 32 7.06 7.93 6.36
C LEU A 32 5.54 8.17 6.45
N PHE A 33 5.05 9.36 6.10
CA PHE A 33 3.62 9.64 6.03
C PHE A 33 2.88 8.79 4.99
N MET A 34 3.44 8.62 3.79
CA MET A 34 2.83 7.77 2.76
C MET A 34 2.87 6.30 3.15
N GLN A 35 3.96 5.86 3.79
CA GLN A 35 4.05 4.51 4.34
C GLN A 35 2.94 4.27 5.38
N PHE A 36 2.78 5.20 6.34
CA PHE A 36 1.72 5.13 7.34
C PHE A 36 0.33 5.13 6.71
N LYS A 37 0.07 6.03 5.74
CA LYS A 37 -1.21 6.08 5.03
C LYS A 37 -1.52 4.74 4.37
N ALA A 38 -0.57 4.16 3.64
CA ALA A 38 -0.72 2.87 2.97
C ALA A 38 -1.08 1.73 3.95
N ILE A 39 -0.42 1.63 5.11
CA ILE A 39 -0.73 0.58 6.09
C ILE A 39 -2.02 0.84 6.87
N SER A 40 -2.41 2.11 7.05
CA SER A 40 -3.58 2.49 7.86
C SER A 40 -4.91 2.37 7.12
N SER A 41 -4.90 2.58 5.80
CA SER A 41 -6.11 2.55 4.96
C SER A 41 -6.07 1.51 3.85
N GLY A 42 -4.91 0.90 3.60
CA GLY A 42 -4.74 -0.09 2.55
C GLY A 42 -5.19 -1.49 2.98
N CYS A 43 -5.03 -2.43 2.05
CA CYS A 43 -5.31 -3.85 2.26
C CYS A 43 -4.06 -4.66 1.89
N LEU A 44 -3.70 -5.63 2.72
CA LEU A 44 -2.59 -6.55 2.45
C LEU A 44 -3.00 -7.53 1.34
N ILE A 45 -2.29 -7.48 0.21
CA ILE A 45 -2.56 -8.35 -0.94
C ILE A 45 -1.62 -9.57 -0.94
N TYR A 46 -0.40 -9.41 -0.41
CA TYR A 46 0.61 -10.45 -0.37
C TYR A 46 1.58 -10.24 0.79
N GLU A 47 1.96 -11.34 1.43
CA GLU A 47 2.96 -11.45 2.49
C GLU A 47 3.79 -12.71 2.24
N ALA A 48 5.11 -12.56 2.18
CA ALA A 48 6.04 -13.68 2.01
C ALA A 48 6.53 -14.24 3.35
N ASP A 49 6.75 -13.35 4.32
CA ASP A 49 7.29 -13.62 5.64
C ASP A 49 6.55 -12.72 6.64
N SER A 50 5.88 -13.35 7.60
CA SER A 50 5.06 -12.66 8.60
C SER A 50 5.90 -11.91 9.62
N ASP A 51 7.06 -12.45 9.99
CA ASP A 51 7.93 -11.85 10.99
C ASP A 51 8.55 -10.58 10.42
N MET A 52 9.03 -10.64 9.17
CA MET A 52 9.53 -9.44 8.47
C MET A 52 8.44 -8.38 8.27
N THR A 53 7.21 -8.80 7.95
CA THR A 53 6.09 -7.86 7.80
C THR A 53 5.74 -7.21 9.14
N SER A 54 5.69 -7.99 10.21
CA SER A 54 5.44 -7.48 11.56
C SER A 54 6.50 -6.45 11.97
N ASP A 55 7.79 -6.77 11.80
CA ASP A 55 8.90 -5.87 12.12
C ASP A 55 8.82 -4.56 11.31
N PHE A 56 8.46 -4.67 10.03
CA PHE A 56 8.28 -3.52 9.15
C PHE A 56 7.12 -2.62 9.60
N LEU A 57 5.98 -3.21 9.96
CA LEU A 57 4.80 -2.49 10.45
C LEU A 57 5.10 -1.80 11.78
N GLU A 58 5.71 -2.51 12.73
CA GLU A 58 6.09 -1.95 14.03
C GLU A 58 7.02 -0.74 13.85
N ASN A 59 8.04 -0.87 12.99
CA ASN A 59 8.96 0.22 12.70
C ASN A 59 8.24 1.49 12.20
N ILE A 60 7.30 1.34 11.25
CA ILE A 60 6.53 2.45 10.71
C ILE A 60 5.66 3.08 11.79
N LEU A 61 4.91 2.27 12.52
CA LEU A 61 3.97 2.73 13.55
C LEU A 61 4.71 3.50 14.65
N GLN A 62 5.85 2.99 15.11
CA GLN A 62 6.65 3.64 16.14
C GLN A 62 7.26 4.97 15.62
N ARG A 63 7.84 4.97 14.42
CA ARG A 63 8.41 6.19 13.82
C ARG A 63 7.34 7.24 13.55
N TYR A 64 6.17 6.82 13.07
CA TYR A 64 5.05 7.72 12.83
C TYR A 64 4.48 8.25 14.14
N HIS A 65 4.32 7.43 15.17
CA HIS A 65 3.90 7.91 16.50
C HIS A 65 4.83 9.00 17.03
N ASN A 66 6.15 8.77 16.96
CA ASN A 66 7.17 9.71 17.42
C ASN A 66 7.20 11.03 16.62
N ARG A 67 6.76 11.02 15.36
CA ARG A 67 6.82 12.18 14.45
C ARG A 67 5.43 12.71 14.05
N GLY A 68 4.36 12.08 14.51
CA GLY A 68 2.99 12.27 14.00
C GLY A 68 2.43 13.64 14.33
N TYR A 69 2.89 14.25 15.42
CA TYR A 69 2.61 15.66 15.71
C TYR A 69 3.15 16.59 14.61
N ARG A 70 4.39 16.39 14.15
CA ARG A 70 4.99 17.22 13.09
C ARG A 70 4.27 17.07 11.76
N TYR A 71 3.82 15.85 11.44
CA TYR A 71 3.01 15.63 10.24
C TYR A 71 1.65 16.32 10.35
N ARG A 72 0.97 16.22 11.50
CA ARG A 72 -0.31 16.93 11.72
C ARG A 72 -0.18 18.45 11.56
N VAL A 73 0.84 19.05 12.17
CA VAL A 73 1.10 20.49 12.02
C VAL A 73 1.44 20.85 10.58
N PHE A 74 2.31 20.08 9.93
CA PHE A 74 2.66 20.30 8.52
C PHE A 74 1.43 20.26 7.62
N PHE A 75 0.48 19.34 7.81
CA PHE A 75 -0.73 19.31 6.98
C PHE A 75 -1.74 20.40 7.36
N GLN A 76 -1.80 20.83 8.62
CA GLN A 76 -2.64 21.95 9.05
C GLN A 76 -2.21 23.30 8.44
N ASP A 77 -0.92 23.49 8.20
CA ASP A 77 -0.40 24.73 7.59
C ASP A 77 -0.59 24.79 6.06
N TRP A 78 -0.99 23.68 5.43
CA TRP A 78 -1.14 23.54 3.97
C TRP A 78 -2.58 23.31 3.50
N ASP A 79 -3.55 23.26 4.43
CA ASP A 79 -5.00 23.28 4.18
C ASP A 79 -5.56 24.71 4.31
#